data_AF-C8WZ23-F1
#
_entry.id   AF-C8WZ23-F1
#
_cell.length_a   1.000
_cell.length_b   1.000
_cell.length_c   1.000
_cell.angle_alpha   90.00
_cell.angle_beta   90.00
_cell.angle_gamma   90.00
#
_symmetry.space_group_name_H-M   'P 1'
#
loop_
_entity.id
_entity.type
_entity.pdbx_description
1 polymer ?
#
loop_
_entity_poly.entity_id
_entity_poly.type
_entity_poly.pdbx_seq_one_letter_code
_entity_poly.pdbx_strand_id
1 'polypeptide(L)'
;MTNQTELHSPILRWGCIGLLFLVLAAPLAAQQWSDWEQDHAVAKYKDWLVIKEPGRSDCYLKQSYDDPHKMELSINEQGQPLLWGAFALEPVDLTITCQVDTNPARTTTASNVTNGCILPQPLVEEMLRGFVLSVKVRPQHPDRSLQTVREQAFGLEGLMDASEALDSGICGM
;
A
#
# COMPACT_ATOMS: atom_id res chain seq x y z
N MET A 1 61.52 42.85 -7.11
CA MET A 1 60.97 43.70 -6.02
C MET A 1 59.96 44.64 -6.66
N THR A 2 58.83 44.81 -5.96
CA THR A 2 57.68 45.70 -6.23
C THR A 2 56.63 45.25 -7.26
N ASN A 3 55.69 44.45 -6.72
CA ASN A 3 54.28 44.36 -7.09
C ASN A 3 53.55 45.68 -6.88
N GLN A 4 52.40 45.85 -7.57
CA GLN A 4 51.16 46.59 -7.26
C GLN A 4 50.56 47.16 -8.57
N THR A 5 49.27 47.20 -8.90
CA THR A 5 48.00 46.71 -8.34
C THR A 5 47.00 46.95 -9.48
N GLU A 6 46.27 45.94 -9.96
CA GLU A 6 44.98 46.20 -10.63
C GLU A 6 43.92 45.30 -10.00
N LEU A 7 43.14 45.95 -9.14
CA LEU A 7 42.02 45.40 -8.41
C LEU A 7 40.78 45.63 -9.28
N HIS A 8 40.33 44.61 -9.99
CA HIS A 8 38.99 44.58 -10.57
C HIS A 8 38.22 43.39 -10.00
N SER A 9 37.40 43.69 -9.00
CA SER A 9 36.27 42.85 -8.60
C SER A 9 35.07 43.21 -9.46
N PRO A 10 34.34 42.21 -9.96
CA PRO A 10 32.90 42.20 -9.80
C PRO A 10 32.49 40.86 -9.18
N ILE A 11 31.98 40.87 -7.94
CA ILE A 11 30.55 40.85 -7.65
C ILE A 11 29.84 39.65 -8.30
N LEU A 12 29.15 38.87 -7.45
CA LEU A 12 28.09 37.90 -7.78
C LEU A 12 28.53 36.50 -8.27
N ARG A 13 28.82 35.60 -7.33
CA ARG A 13 28.39 34.19 -7.41
C ARG A 13 27.65 33.89 -6.11
N TRP A 14 26.37 34.25 -6.01
CA TRP A 14 25.26 33.27 -6.10
C TRP A 14 25.72 31.94 -5.48
N GLY A 15 25.50 31.68 -4.20
CA GLY A 15 24.19 31.71 -3.55
C GLY A 15 23.42 30.47 -3.99
N CYS A 16 23.12 29.60 -3.03
CA CYS A 16 22.25 28.43 -3.15
C CYS A 16 22.87 27.19 -3.83
N ILE A 17 23.74 26.47 -3.11
CA ILE A 17 23.69 24.99 -3.15
C ILE A 17 22.40 24.62 -2.41
N GLY A 18 21.27 24.80 -3.10
CA GLY A 18 19.95 24.42 -2.61
C GLY A 18 19.82 22.91 -2.72
N LEU A 19 19.42 22.29 -1.60
CA LEU A 19 19.02 20.90 -1.49
C LEU A 19 18.24 20.44 -2.72
N LEU A 20 18.83 19.55 -3.52
CA LEU A 20 18.10 18.77 -4.50
C LEU A 20 17.79 17.39 -3.90
N PHE A 21 17.04 17.38 -2.79
CA PHE A 21 16.32 16.19 -2.35
C PHE A 21 14.98 16.17 -3.09
N LEU A 22 15.01 15.83 -4.38
CA LEU A 22 13.80 15.39 -5.08
C LEU A 22 13.49 13.99 -4.56
N VAL A 23 12.78 13.96 -3.43
CA VAL A 23 12.05 12.79 -2.98
C VAL A 23 11.06 12.49 -4.09
N LEU A 24 11.35 11.48 -4.90
CA LEU A 24 10.38 10.83 -5.77
C LEU A 24 9.36 10.12 -4.86
N ALA A 25 8.54 10.90 -4.17
CA ALA A 25 7.32 10.40 -3.56
C ALA A 25 6.39 10.12 -4.74
N ALA A 26 6.36 8.86 -5.19
CA ALA A 26 5.22 8.40 -5.96
C ALA A 26 3.97 8.82 -5.18
N PRO A 27 3.01 9.53 -5.79
CA PRO A 27 1.81 9.92 -5.06
C PRO A 27 1.17 8.62 -4.57
N LEU A 28 1.13 8.43 -3.25
CA LEU A 28 0.20 7.47 -2.67
C LEU A 28 -1.16 7.85 -3.24
N ALA A 29 -1.76 6.93 -3.98
CA ALA A 29 -3.10 7.10 -4.50
C ALA A 29 -3.99 7.54 -3.35
N ALA A 30 -4.76 8.63 -3.54
CA ALA A 30 -5.67 9.09 -2.50
C ALA A 30 -6.63 7.94 -2.16
N GLN A 31 -6.55 7.48 -0.92
CA GLN A 31 -7.40 6.44 -0.40
C GLN A 31 -8.85 6.95 -0.33
N GLN A 32 -9.77 6.17 -0.86
CA GLN A 32 -11.20 6.51 -0.92
C GLN A 32 -12.00 5.25 -0.64
N TRP A 33 -13.06 5.40 0.15
CA TRP A 33 -13.94 4.31 0.52
C TRP A 33 -15.32 4.57 -0.06
N SER A 34 -15.95 3.52 -0.55
CA SER A 34 -17.33 3.58 -1.01
C SER A 34 -18.28 3.97 0.13
N ASP A 35 -19.45 4.52 -0.20
CA ASP A 35 -20.49 4.85 0.78
C ASP A 35 -20.85 3.63 1.65
N TRP A 36 -20.91 2.45 1.04
CA TRP A 36 -21.19 1.21 1.76
C TRP A 36 -20.09 0.89 2.79
N GLU A 37 -18.81 1.05 2.45
CA GLU A 37 -17.72 0.80 3.39
C GLU A 37 -17.76 1.78 4.56
N GLN A 38 -18.14 3.03 4.30
CA GLN A 38 -18.30 4.05 5.34
C GLN A 38 -19.48 3.73 6.26
N ASP A 39 -20.62 3.30 5.70
CA ASP A 39 -21.82 2.95 6.46
C ASP A 39 -21.64 1.70 7.34
N HIS A 40 -20.70 0.81 6.99
CA HIS A 40 -20.44 -0.44 7.70
C HIS A 40 -19.09 -0.45 8.43
N ALA A 41 -18.40 0.69 8.49
CA ALA A 41 -17.21 0.86 9.31
C ALA A 41 -17.61 1.07 10.78
N VAL A 42 -17.12 0.19 11.66
CA VAL A 42 -17.28 0.37 13.12
C VAL A 42 -16.18 1.24 13.72
N ALA A 43 -15.06 1.37 13.02
CA ALA A 43 -13.99 2.31 13.35
C ALA A 43 -13.13 2.64 12.13
N LYS A 44 -12.43 3.77 12.21
CA LYS A 44 -11.46 4.23 11.22
C LYS A 44 -10.17 4.65 11.91
N TYR A 45 -9.05 4.12 11.44
CA TYR A 45 -7.70 4.43 11.91
C TYR A 45 -6.85 4.81 10.71
N LYS A 46 -6.78 6.13 10.43
CA LYS A 46 -6.00 6.68 9.32
C LYS A 46 -6.37 6.03 7.99
N ASP A 47 -5.50 5.15 7.49
CA ASP A 47 -5.60 4.45 6.22
C ASP A 47 -6.35 3.11 6.32
N TRP A 48 -6.95 2.80 7.47
CA TRP A 48 -7.61 1.52 7.70
C TRP A 48 -9.03 1.70 8.23
N LEU A 49 -9.97 0.95 7.65
CA LEU A 49 -11.29 0.75 8.22
C LEU A 49 -11.36 -0.59 8.94
N VAL A 50 -12.07 -0.61 10.06
CA VAL A 50 -12.57 -1.83 10.68
C VAL A 50 -14.01 -1.98 10.22
N ILE A 51 -14.28 -3.00 9.40
CA ILE A 51 -15.58 -3.22 8.76
C ILE A 51 -16.30 -4.38 9.42
N LYS A 52 -17.58 -4.17 9.76
CA LYS A 52 -18.50 -5.22 10.21
C LYS A 52 -19.64 -5.37 9.21
N GLU A 53 -19.57 -6.42 8.40
CA GLU A 53 -20.59 -6.68 7.39
C GLU A 53 -21.92 -7.12 8.02
N PRO A 54 -23.06 -6.71 7.45
CA PRO A 54 -24.36 -7.22 7.87
C PRO A 54 -24.40 -8.75 7.79
N GLY A 55 -24.75 -9.39 8.91
CA GLY A 55 -24.85 -10.85 9.00
C GLY A 55 -23.55 -11.58 9.32
N ARG A 56 -22.42 -10.89 9.46
CA ARG A 56 -21.17 -11.48 10.00
C ARG A 56 -21.03 -11.19 11.50
N SER A 57 -20.48 -12.17 12.22
CA SER A 57 -20.10 -12.02 13.63
C SER A 57 -18.79 -11.26 13.81
N ASP A 58 -17.89 -11.35 12.82
CA ASP A 58 -16.51 -10.89 12.92
C ASP A 58 -16.26 -9.69 12.01
N CYS A 59 -15.37 -8.79 12.43
CA CYS A 59 -14.87 -7.73 11.57
C CYS A 59 -13.63 -8.14 10.80
N TYR A 60 -13.27 -7.32 9.82
CA TYR A 60 -11.98 -7.36 9.15
C TYR A 60 -11.45 -5.95 8.92
N LEU A 61 -10.16 -5.85 8.60
CA LEU A 61 -9.52 -4.59 8.23
C LEU A 61 -9.51 -4.40 6.73
N LYS A 62 -9.71 -3.18 6.25
CA LYS A 62 -9.66 -2.88 4.82
C LYS A 62 -9.08 -1.51 4.49
N GLN A 63 -8.29 -1.48 3.42
CA GLN A 63 -7.86 -0.32 2.67
C GLN A 63 -8.33 -0.47 1.21
N SER A 64 -9.20 0.43 0.75
CA SER A 64 -9.82 0.42 -0.58
C SER A 64 -9.61 1.73 -1.32
N TYR A 65 -10.00 1.74 -2.60
CA TYR A 65 -9.91 2.89 -3.49
C TYR A 65 -11.11 2.87 -4.45
N ASP A 66 -11.71 4.02 -4.75
CA ASP A 66 -12.84 4.10 -5.70
C ASP A 66 -12.47 3.76 -7.16
N ASP A 67 -11.17 3.69 -7.47
CA ASP A 67 -10.69 3.33 -8.80
C ASP A 67 -10.71 1.80 -8.98
N PRO A 68 -11.55 1.26 -9.89
CA PRO A 68 -11.71 -0.19 -10.08
C PRO A 68 -10.45 -0.88 -10.65
N HIS A 69 -9.47 -0.11 -11.13
CA HIS A 69 -8.19 -0.65 -11.59
C HIS A 69 -7.16 -0.74 -10.47
N LYS A 70 -7.41 -0.17 -9.29
CA LYS A 70 -6.49 -0.29 -8.15
C LYS A 70 -6.68 -1.61 -7.41
N MET A 71 -5.64 -1.98 -6.67
CA MET A 71 -5.70 -3.11 -5.76
C MET A 71 -6.21 -2.66 -4.40
N GLU A 72 -6.88 -3.53 -3.68
CA GLU A 72 -7.30 -3.32 -2.29
C GLU A 72 -6.56 -4.30 -1.39
N LEU A 73 -6.37 -3.91 -0.13
CA LEU A 73 -5.71 -4.73 0.88
C LEU A 73 -6.66 -4.94 2.04
N SER A 74 -6.82 -6.19 2.48
CA SER A 74 -7.59 -6.50 3.68
C SER A 74 -6.86 -7.46 4.60
N ILE A 75 -7.21 -7.46 5.88
CA ILE A 75 -6.80 -8.47 6.85
C ILE A 75 -8.07 -9.07 7.44
N ASN A 76 -8.32 -10.36 7.21
CA ASN A 76 -9.53 -11.03 7.68
C ASN A 76 -9.49 -11.29 9.20
N GLU A 77 -10.57 -11.88 9.73
CA GLU A 77 -10.72 -12.20 11.16
C GLU A 77 -9.68 -13.21 11.69
N GLN A 78 -9.02 -13.95 10.79
CA GLN A 78 -7.94 -14.88 11.13
C GLN A 78 -6.56 -14.22 11.09
N GLY A 79 -6.51 -12.90 10.85
CA GLY A 79 -5.28 -12.14 10.67
C GLY A 79 -4.61 -12.40 9.32
N GLN A 80 -5.28 -13.01 8.35
CA GLN A 80 -4.69 -13.31 7.04
C GLN A 80 -4.76 -12.10 6.12
N PRO A 81 -3.64 -11.70 5.50
CA PRO A 81 -3.64 -10.63 4.52
C PRO A 81 -4.17 -11.14 3.18
N LEU A 82 -5.11 -10.40 2.58
CA LEU A 82 -5.64 -10.66 1.24
C LEU A 82 -5.42 -9.44 0.36
N LEU A 83 -5.05 -9.71 -0.88
CA LEU A 83 -4.95 -8.72 -1.95
C LEU A 83 -6.13 -8.91 -2.90
N TRP A 84 -6.86 -7.84 -3.15
CA TRP A 84 -7.97 -7.81 -4.09
C TRP A 84 -7.65 -6.92 -5.27
N GLY A 85 -8.24 -7.23 -6.42
CA GLY A 85 -8.15 -6.41 -7.61
C GLY A 85 -8.85 -7.10 -8.78
N ALA A 86 -9.28 -6.34 -9.79
CA ALA A 86 -9.78 -6.91 -11.02
C ALA A 86 -8.62 -7.54 -11.82
N PHE A 87 -8.13 -8.72 -11.42
CA PHE A 87 -6.97 -9.33 -12.07
C PHE A 87 -7.33 -9.81 -13.48
N ALA A 88 -8.34 -10.67 -13.59
CA ALA A 88 -8.82 -11.19 -14.88
C ALA A 88 -10.26 -11.73 -14.79
N LEU A 89 -10.98 -11.69 -15.92
CA LEU A 89 -12.33 -12.29 -16.04
C LEU A 89 -12.28 -13.82 -16.01
N GLU A 90 -11.19 -14.40 -16.51
CA GLU A 90 -10.91 -15.82 -16.46
C GLU A 90 -9.77 -16.08 -15.47
N PRO A 91 -9.75 -17.24 -14.77
CA PRO A 91 -8.68 -17.57 -13.85
C PRO A 91 -7.28 -17.41 -14.47
N VAL A 92 -6.36 -16.84 -13.69
CA VAL A 92 -4.96 -16.64 -14.08
C VAL A 92 -4.02 -16.97 -12.92
N ASP A 93 -2.86 -17.52 -13.26
CA ASP A 93 -1.79 -17.75 -12.30
C ASP A 93 -0.91 -16.50 -12.20
N LEU A 94 -0.69 -16.06 -10.97
CA LEU A 94 0.00 -14.82 -10.64
C LEU A 94 1.29 -15.08 -9.87
N THR A 95 2.27 -14.23 -10.11
CA THR A 95 3.42 -14.00 -9.24
C THR A 95 3.22 -12.68 -8.52
N ILE A 96 3.22 -12.72 -7.19
CA ILE A 96 3.05 -11.55 -6.32
C ILE A 96 4.35 -11.32 -5.57
N THR A 97 4.91 -10.13 -5.70
CA THR A 97 6.08 -9.67 -4.95
C THR A 97 5.67 -8.58 -3.99
N CYS A 98 5.90 -8.78 -2.70
CA CYS A 98 5.61 -7.84 -1.62
C CYS A 98 6.90 -7.35 -0.97
N GLN A 99 6.95 -6.07 -0.62
CA GLN A 99 8.07 -5.47 0.09
C GLN A 99 7.56 -4.43 1.08
N VAL A 100 7.87 -4.58 2.37
CA VAL A 100 7.59 -3.56 3.39
C VAL A 100 8.81 -2.65 3.50
N ASP A 101 8.63 -1.36 3.28
CA ASP A 101 9.69 -0.34 3.28
C ASP A 101 10.92 -0.77 2.46
N THR A 102 12.07 -0.92 3.12
CA THR A 102 13.34 -1.36 2.52
C THR A 102 13.69 -2.81 2.90
N ASN A 103 12.77 -3.56 3.51
CA ASN A 103 13.01 -4.95 3.88
C ASN A 103 13.20 -5.82 2.62
N PRO A 104 13.78 -7.02 2.73
CA PRO A 104 13.87 -7.96 1.62
C PRO A 104 12.49 -8.28 1.04
N ALA A 105 12.35 -8.19 -0.28
CA ALA A 105 11.11 -8.52 -0.96
C ALA A 105 10.81 -10.03 -0.87
N ARG A 106 9.53 -10.36 -0.68
CA ARG A 106 9.01 -11.74 -0.67
C ARG A 106 8.20 -11.98 -1.93
N THR A 107 8.43 -13.10 -2.59
CA THR A 107 7.67 -13.48 -3.78
C THR A 107 6.88 -14.75 -3.51
N THR A 108 5.60 -14.74 -3.84
CA THR A 108 4.71 -15.90 -3.80
C THR A 108 4.02 -16.09 -5.15
N THR A 109 3.43 -17.26 -5.34
CA THR A 109 2.60 -17.59 -6.49
C THR A 109 1.19 -17.90 -6.02
N ALA A 110 0.19 -17.40 -6.74
CA ALA A 110 -1.21 -17.75 -6.54
C ALA A 110 -1.76 -18.30 -7.85
N SER A 111 -2.47 -19.42 -7.78
CA SER A 111 -3.03 -20.09 -8.96
C SER A 111 -4.54 -19.89 -9.06
N ASN A 112 -5.08 -19.92 -10.28
CA ASN A 112 -6.51 -19.79 -10.57
C ASN A 112 -7.17 -18.54 -9.96
N VAL A 113 -6.48 -17.40 -9.98
CA VAL A 113 -6.97 -16.14 -9.41
C VAL A 113 -7.85 -15.39 -10.39
N THR A 114 -8.98 -14.85 -9.94
CA THR A 114 -9.82 -13.92 -10.72
C THR A 114 -9.81 -12.52 -10.09
N ASN A 115 -10.14 -12.43 -8.80
CA ASN A 115 -10.34 -11.14 -8.11
C ASN A 115 -9.63 -11.00 -6.75
N GLY A 116 -9.07 -12.07 -6.20
CA GLY A 116 -8.45 -12.04 -4.87
C GLY A 116 -7.48 -13.18 -4.64
N CYS A 117 -6.44 -12.93 -3.86
CA CYS A 117 -5.51 -13.95 -3.42
C CYS A 117 -5.01 -13.71 -2.00
N ILE A 118 -4.69 -14.79 -1.29
CA ILE A 118 -4.10 -14.75 0.04
C ILE A 118 -2.61 -14.42 -0.09
N LEU A 119 -2.13 -13.47 0.72
CA LEU A 119 -0.73 -13.14 0.86
C LEU A 119 -0.08 -13.95 2.01
N PRO A 120 1.25 -14.09 2.04
CA PRO A 120 1.92 -14.87 3.09
C PRO A 120 1.70 -14.28 4.49
N GLN A 121 1.29 -15.11 5.47
CA GLN A 121 1.03 -14.68 6.84
C GLN A 121 2.17 -13.87 7.49
N PRO A 122 3.46 -14.23 7.33
CA PRO A 122 4.56 -13.46 7.93
C PRO A 122 4.65 -12.01 7.44
N LEU A 123 3.96 -11.65 6.35
CA LEU A 123 3.90 -10.28 5.86
C LEU A 123 3.22 -9.34 6.85
N VAL A 124 2.23 -9.81 7.62
CA VAL A 124 1.49 -8.97 8.58
C VAL A 124 2.40 -8.47 9.69
N GLU A 125 3.28 -9.34 10.21
CA GLU A 125 4.24 -8.96 11.26
C GLU A 125 5.20 -7.85 10.79
N GLU A 126 5.59 -7.87 9.52
CA GLU A 126 6.39 -6.81 8.91
C GLU A 126 5.56 -5.55 8.71
N MET A 127 4.33 -5.67 8.21
CA MET A 127 3.42 -4.54 7.98
C MET A 127 3.12 -3.77 9.26
N LEU A 128 2.91 -4.46 10.39
CA LEU A 128 2.64 -3.84 11.70
C LEU A 128 3.79 -2.94 12.20
N ARG A 129 5.00 -3.10 11.67
CA ARG A 129 6.20 -2.34 12.06
C ARG A 129 6.68 -1.38 10.98
N GLY A 130 6.08 -1.42 9.80
CA GLY A 130 6.50 -0.66 8.62
C GLY A 130 5.61 0.56 8.35
N PHE A 131 5.96 1.29 7.29
CA PHE A 131 5.21 2.47 6.87
C PHE A 131 4.47 2.26 5.55
N VAL A 132 5.09 1.53 4.62
CA VAL A 132 4.52 1.29 3.28
C VAL A 132 4.73 -0.16 2.86
N LEU A 133 3.66 -0.79 2.34
CA LEU A 133 3.74 -2.05 1.62
C LEU A 133 3.72 -1.79 0.12
N SER A 134 4.80 -2.12 -0.58
CA SER A 134 4.85 -2.15 -2.04
C SER A 134 4.47 -3.55 -2.55
N VAL A 135 3.51 -3.61 -3.46
CA VAL A 135 3.04 -4.86 -4.08
C VAL A 135 3.21 -4.77 -5.58
N LYS A 136 3.74 -5.85 -6.16
CA LYS A 136 3.85 -6.04 -7.60
C LYS A 136 3.21 -7.36 -8.01
N VAL A 137 2.32 -7.31 -9.00
CA VAL A 137 1.60 -8.46 -9.53
C VAL A 137 1.96 -8.65 -11.00
N ARG A 138 2.28 -9.88 -11.38
CA ARG A 138 2.55 -10.29 -12.76
C ARG A 138 1.83 -11.60 -13.07
N PRO A 139 1.20 -11.76 -14.24
CA PRO A 139 0.77 -13.07 -14.68
C PRO A 139 1.98 -13.94 -15.01
N GLN A 140 1.90 -15.24 -14.74
CA GLN A 140 2.97 -16.18 -15.08
C GLN A 140 3.05 -16.43 -16.60
N HIS A 141 1.92 -16.34 -17.30
CA HIS A 141 1.87 -16.39 -18.75
C HIS A 141 2.02 -14.97 -19.34
N PRO A 142 3.03 -14.71 -20.18
CA PRO A 142 3.36 -13.36 -20.66
C PRO A 142 2.25 -12.73 -21.51
N ASP A 143 1.41 -13.54 -22.14
CA ASP A 143 0.33 -13.09 -23.03
C ASP A 143 -0.95 -12.71 -22.27
N ARG A 144 -1.04 -13.00 -20.97
CA ARG A 144 -2.18 -12.59 -20.16
C ARG A 144 -2.00 -11.14 -19.74
N SER A 145 -3.02 -10.32 -19.98
CA SER A 145 -3.10 -8.97 -19.43
C SER A 145 -3.90 -9.00 -18.13
N LEU A 146 -3.54 -8.10 -17.20
CA LEU A 146 -4.31 -7.88 -15.99
C LEU A 146 -5.18 -6.64 -16.19
N GLN A 147 -6.37 -6.63 -15.58
CA GLN A 147 -7.27 -5.47 -15.63
C GLN A 147 -7.03 -4.49 -14.48
N THR A 148 -6.06 -4.79 -13.61
CA THR A 148 -5.61 -3.96 -12.49
C THR A 148 -4.21 -3.41 -12.73
N VAL A 149 -3.83 -2.37 -11.98
CA VAL A 149 -2.46 -1.87 -11.91
C VAL A 149 -1.52 -3.00 -11.46
N ARG A 150 -0.35 -3.07 -12.09
CA ARG A 150 0.63 -4.12 -11.80
C ARG A 150 1.47 -3.83 -10.56
N GLU A 151 1.50 -2.59 -10.11
CA GLU A 151 2.31 -2.11 -9.00
C GLU A 151 1.51 -1.09 -8.20
N GLN A 152 1.49 -1.23 -6.87
CA GLN A 152 0.84 -0.29 -5.97
C GLN A 152 1.55 -0.25 -4.63
N ALA A 153 1.56 0.92 -4.01
CA ALA A 153 1.98 1.13 -2.64
C ALA A 153 0.75 1.32 -1.74
N PHE A 154 0.77 0.69 -0.57
CA PHE A 154 -0.26 0.73 0.46
C PHE A 154 0.32 1.41 1.70
N GLY A 155 -0.35 2.46 2.19
CA GLY A 155 0.00 3.10 3.46
C GLY A 155 -0.35 2.20 4.63
N LEU A 156 0.59 2.05 5.57
CA LEU A 156 0.42 1.21 6.77
C LEU A 156 0.12 2.05 8.02
N GLU A 157 -0.06 3.37 7.88
CA GLU A 157 -0.38 4.25 9.00
C GLU A 157 -1.74 3.86 9.60
N GLY A 158 -1.78 3.65 10.92
CA GLY A 158 -2.99 3.23 11.65
C GLY A 158 -3.27 1.73 11.62
N LEU A 159 -2.48 0.90 10.93
CA LEU A 159 -2.69 -0.55 10.88
C LEU A 159 -2.63 -1.19 12.28
N MET A 160 -1.63 -0.82 13.09
CA MET A 160 -1.46 -1.39 14.44
C MET A 160 -2.68 -1.11 15.33
N ASP A 161 -3.11 0.15 15.39
CA ASP A 161 -4.30 0.57 16.15
C ASP A 161 -5.58 -0.13 15.63
N ALA A 162 -5.70 -0.28 14.31
CA ALA A 162 -6.82 -0.99 13.70
C ALA A 162 -6.81 -2.49 14.07
N SER A 163 -5.65 -3.12 14.09
CA SER A 163 -5.49 -4.52 14.51
C SER A 163 -5.84 -4.70 15.99
N GLU A 164 -5.41 -3.82 16.87
CA GLU A 164 -5.79 -3.86 18.29
C GLU A 164 -7.30 -3.70 18.49
N ALA A 165 -7.96 -2.90 17.65
CA ALA A 165 -9.41 -2.73 17.70
C ALA A 165 -10.19 -4.01 17.34
N LEU A 166 -9.66 -4.87 16.46
CA LEU A 166 -10.26 -6.19 16.19
C LEU A 166 -10.30 -7.03 17.47
N ASP A 167 -9.25 -6.98 18.27
CA ASP A 167 -9.11 -7.76 19.52
C ASP A 167 -9.91 -7.15 20.68
N SER A 168 -10.29 -5.87 20.60
CA SER A 168 -10.93 -5.14 21.70
C SER A 168 -12.44 -5.38 21.84
N GLY A 169 -13.03 -6.24 21.01
CA GLY A 169 -14.46 -6.57 21.05
C GLY A 169 -15.39 -5.52 20.42
N ILE A 170 -14.85 -4.53 19.70
CA ILE A 170 -15.65 -3.52 18.98
C ILE A 170 -16.62 -4.17 17.97
N CYS A 171 -16.26 -5.36 17.49
CA CYS A 171 -17.03 -6.17 16.57
C CYS A 171 -18.26 -6.84 17.20
N GLY A 172 -18.35 -6.90 18.53
CA GLY A 172 -19.49 -7.47 19.24
C GLY A 172 -20.61 -6.47 19.55
N MET A 173 -20.35 -5.17 19.36
CA MET A 173 -21.31 -4.08 19.64
C MET A 173 -22.30 -3.84 18.51
#